data_AF-A0A953G9V0-F1
#
_entry.id   AF-A0A953G9V0-F1
#
_cell.length_a   1.000
_cell.length_b   1.000
_cell.length_c   1.000
_cell.angle_alpha   90.00
_cell.angle_beta   90.00
_cell.angle_gamma   90.00
#
_symmetry.space_group_name_H-M   'P 1'
#
loop_
_entity.id
_entity.type
_entity.pdbx_description
1 polymer ?
#
loop_
_entity_poly.entity_id
_entity_poly.type
_entity_poly.pdbx_seq_one_letter_code
_entity_poly.pdbx_strand_id
1 'polypeptide(L)'
;MKENFKEILAKSESNGGTTLIEHLVHVRVATLAFAKYLKLDTEIAELGAIFHDIGKASDIFQERLGKKKDLLQKPFRHELASLFFISLIDMERRGKVVEMIVAHHKSIKNDTRRYGMFDFEEDYDNNIPVINLHLKGWEKWSKDALLILAHFKIEVKEISKEEAIANYEWSFEHCKNIYQKKGWNIWKGLMMDV
;
A
#
# COMPACT_ATOMS: atom_id res chain seq x y z
N MET A 1 -3.76 -14.39 21.63
CA MET A 1 -5.00 -13.95 20.95
C MET A 1 -5.46 -12.62 21.52
N LYS A 2 -5.25 -11.54 20.77
CA LYS A 2 -6.13 -10.38 20.74
C LYS A 2 -6.39 -10.14 19.26
N GLU A 3 -7.30 -10.93 18.72
CA GLU A 3 -7.74 -10.91 17.33
C GLU A 3 -8.81 -9.84 17.18
N ASN A 4 -8.42 -8.58 17.12
CA ASN A 4 -9.34 -7.56 16.68
C ASN A 4 -8.67 -6.71 15.61
N PHE A 5 -8.60 -7.26 14.40
CA PHE A 5 -8.17 -6.53 13.19
C PHE A 5 -8.96 -5.22 13.01
N LYS A 6 -10.13 -5.08 13.67
CA LYS A 6 -10.92 -3.84 13.75
C LYS A 6 -10.28 -2.73 14.58
N GLU A 7 -9.31 -3.04 15.44
CA GLU A 7 -8.57 -2.07 16.26
C GLU A 7 -7.28 -1.58 15.58
N ILE A 8 -6.90 -2.16 14.43
CA ILE A 8 -5.74 -1.69 13.66
C ILE A 8 -5.99 -0.26 13.23
N LEU A 9 -5.05 0.63 13.51
CA LEU A 9 -5.21 2.07 13.30
C LEU A 9 -4.61 2.53 11.97
N ALA A 10 -5.29 3.43 11.28
CA ALA A 10 -4.73 4.18 10.15
C ALA A 10 -4.09 5.51 10.59
N LYS A 11 -4.60 6.11 11.66
CA LYS A 11 -4.11 7.36 12.25
C LYS A 11 -3.90 7.16 13.76
N SER A 12 -2.87 7.80 14.32
CA SER A 12 -2.61 7.71 15.76
C SER A 12 -3.77 8.24 16.59
N GLU A 13 -3.91 7.80 17.84
CA GLU A 13 -4.94 8.31 18.77
C GLU A 13 -4.86 9.84 18.90
N SER A 14 -3.64 10.40 18.98
CA SER A 14 -3.40 11.83 19.00
C SER A 14 -3.83 12.59 17.75
N ASN A 15 -4.05 11.88 16.63
CA ASN A 15 -4.48 12.42 15.34
C ASN A 15 -5.89 11.91 14.95
N GLY A 16 -6.73 11.61 15.94
CA GLY A 16 -8.13 11.23 15.75
C GLY A 16 -8.43 9.75 15.87
N GLY A 17 -7.42 8.87 16.03
CA GLY A 17 -7.61 7.46 16.37
C GLY A 17 -8.44 6.65 15.37
N THR A 18 -8.47 7.05 14.09
CA THR A 18 -9.26 6.37 13.07
C THR A 18 -8.72 4.96 12.79
N THR A 19 -9.60 3.96 12.84
CA THR A 19 -9.24 2.58 12.49
C THR A 19 -8.95 2.45 10.99
N LEU A 20 -8.18 1.44 10.61
CA LEU A 20 -7.84 1.17 9.21
C LEU A 20 -9.10 0.84 8.40
N ILE A 21 -10.04 0.09 8.97
CA ILE A 21 -11.32 -0.19 8.31
C ILE A 21 -12.09 1.11 8.04
N GLU A 22 -12.25 1.98 9.03
CA GLU A 22 -12.95 3.27 8.85
C GLU A 22 -12.27 4.15 7.82
N HIS A 23 -10.93 4.25 7.86
CA HIS A 23 -10.15 4.98 6.87
C HIS A 23 -10.39 4.45 5.45
N LEU A 24 -10.30 3.13 5.26
CA LEU A 24 -10.53 2.50 3.96
C LEU A 24 -11.99 2.68 3.48
N VAL A 25 -12.97 2.68 4.38
CA VAL A 25 -14.37 3.00 4.04
C VAL A 25 -14.49 4.44 3.53
N HIS A 26 -13.90 5.40 4.22
CA HIS A 26 -13.95 6.81 3.80
C HIS A 26 -13.27 7.03 2.44
N VAL A 27 -12.07 6.48 2.26
CA VAL A 27 -11.32 6.57 1.00
C VAL A 27 -12.12 5.93 -0.13
N ARG A 28 -12.65 4.72 0.08
CA ARG A 28 -13.49 4.01 -0.90
C ARG A 28 -14.68 4.85 -1.35
N VAL A 29 -15.41 5.49 -0.43
CA VAL A 29 -16.56 6.34 -0.77
C VAL A 29 -16.13 7.51 -1.66
N ALA A 30 -15.06 8.20 -1.30
CA ALA A 30 -14.54 9.33 -2.08
C ALA A 30 -14.05 8.88 -3.47
N THR A 31 -13.21 7.84 -3.52
CA THR A 31 -12.64 7.29 -4.75
C THR A 31 -13.72 6.81 -5.71
N LEU A 32 -14.76 6.14 -5.22
CA LEU A 32 -15.89 5.71 -6.05
C LEU A 32 -16.71 6.89 -6.59
N ALA A 33 -16.89 7.96 -5.82
CA ALA A 33 -17.58 9.16 -6.29
C ALA A 33 -16.81 9.82 -7.44
N PHE A 34 -15.48 9.97 -7.29
CA PHE A 34 -14.62 10.50 -8.35
C PHE A 34 -14.57 9.58 -9.58
N ALA A 35 -14.45 8.27 -9.38
CA ALA A 35 -14.44 7.31 -10.48
C ALA A 35 -15.71 7.40 -11.33
N LYS A 36 -16.89 7.47 -10.68
CA LYS A 36 -18.18 7.67 -11.37
C LYS A 36 -18.23 8.97 -12.15
N TYR A 37 -17.81 10.08 -11.53
CA TYR A 37 -17.79 11.40 -12.18
C TYR A 37 -16.87 11.42 -13.41
N LEU A 38 -15.70 10.81 -13.30
CA LEU A 38 -14.68 10.73 -14.36
C LEU A 38 -14.95 9.60 -15.38
N LYS A 39 -16.03 8.82 -15.20
CA LYS A 39 -16.39 7.66 -16.02
C LYS A 39 -15.27 6.60 -16.08
N LEU A 40 -14.59 6.40 -14.95
CA LEU A 40 -13.59 5.36 -14.74
C LEU A 40 -14.25 4.07 -14.26
N ASP A 41 -13.54 2.96 -14.43
CA ASP A 41 -13.94 1.66 -13.90
C ASP A 41 -13.97 1.69 -12.35
N THR A 42 -15.16 1.55 -11.80
CA THR A 42 -15.40 1.64 -10.35
C THR A 42 -14.85 0.45 -9.59
N GLU A 43 -14.72 -0.73 -10.20
CA GLU A 43 -14.17 -1.92 -9.54
C GLU A 43 -12.66 -1.75 -9.35
N ILE A 44 -11.97 -1.23 -10.36
CA ILE A 44 -10.54 -0.90 -10.26
C ILE A 44 -10.31 0.19 -9.22
N ALA A 45 -11.15 1.22 -9.22
CA ALA A 45 -11.08 2.32 -8.26
C ALA A 45 -11.28 1.83 -6.82
N GLU A 46 -12.26 0.93 -6.60
CA GLU A 46 -12.52 0.32 -5.30
C GLU A 46 -11.35 -0.53 -4.81
N LEU A 47 -10.79 -1.38 -5.68
CA LEU A 47 -9.61 -2.18 -5.35
C LEU A 47 -8.42 -1.29 -4.97
N GLY A 48 -8.13 -0.25 -5.74
CA GLY A 48 -7.07 0.70 -5.40
C GLY A 48 -7.31 1.40 -4.06
N ALA A 49 -8.55 1.84 -3.80
CA ALA A 49 -8.92 2.46 -2.53
C ALA A 49 -8.77 1.52 -1.33
N ILE A 50 -9.01 0.22 -1.49
CA ILE A 50 -8.87 -0.74 -0.38
C ILE A 50 -7.41 -1.17 -0.18
N PHE A 51 -6.68 -1.45 -1.26
CA PHE A 51 -5.32 -1.99 -1.16
C PHE A 51 -4.27 -0.93 -0.82
N HIS A 52 -4.46 0.36 -1.13
CA HIS A 52 -3.40 1.38 -0.99
C HIS A 52 -2.71 1.38 0.39
N ASP A 53 -3.51 1.31 1.46
CA ASP A 53 -3.05 1.43 2.84
C ASP A 53 -3.04 0.10 3.60
N ILE A 54 -3.26 -1.06 2.95
CA ILE A 54 -3.34 -2.34 3.65
C ILE A 54 -2.03 -2.70 4.39
N GLY A 55 -0.89 -2.23 3.90
CA GLY A 55 0.41 -2.36 4.56
C GLY A 55 0.49 -1.68 5.93
N LYS A 56 -0.47 -0.82 6.30
CA LYS A 56 -0.57 -0.26 7.67
C LYS A 56 -0.91 -1.31 8.72
N ALA A 57 -1.42 -2.48 8.32
CA ALA A 57 -1.62 -3.61 9.21
C ALA A 57 -0.30 -4.17 9.78
N SER A 58 0.85 -3.83 9.19
CA SER A 58 2.17 -4.25 9.69
C SER A 58 2.39 -3.84 11.14
N ASP A 59 2.89 -4.79 11.94
CA ASP A 59 3.32 -4.55 13.32
C ASP A 59 4.28 -3.36 13.43
N ILE A 60 5.21 -3.20 12.46
CA ILE A 60 6.15 -2.06 12.47
C ILE A 60 5.42 -0.73 12.31
N PHE A 61 4.43 -0.66 11.43
CA PHE A 61 3.66 0.57 11.23
C PHE A 61 2.88 0.89 12.50
N GLN A 62 2.14 -0.09 13.05
CA GLN A 62 1.36 0.07 14.27
C GLN A 62 2.25 0.48 15.47
N GLU A 63 3.42 -0.14 15.63
CA GLU A 63 4.38 0.22 16.69
C GLU A 63 4.92 1.64 16.56
N ARG A 64 5.08 2.15 15.34
CA ARG A 64 5.62 3.49 15.07
C ARG A 64 4.56 4.57 15.07
N LEU A 65 3.28 4.20 14.97
CA LEU A 65 2.17 5.11 14.90
C LEU A 65 2.13 6.02 16.14
N GLY A 66 2.08 7.33 15.94
CA GLY A 66 2.03 8.33 17.01
C GLY A 66 3.34 8.56 17.77
N LYS A 67 4.41 7.82 17.47
CA LYS A 67 5.75 8.05 18.05
C LYS A 67 6.49 9.15 17.29
N LYS A 68 7.33 9.90 18.00
CA LYS A 68 8.25 10.86 17.35
C LYS A 68 9.15 10.11 16.37
N LYS A 69 9.25 10.63 15.15
CA LYS A 69 10.07 10.03 14.10
C LYS A 69 11.54 10.07 14.52
N ASP A 70 12.12 8.89 14.70
CA ASP A 70 13.56 8.74 14.85
C ASP A 70 14.21 8.90 13.47
N LEU A 71 15.04 9.93 13.32
CA LEU A 71 15.71 10.26 12.06
C LEU A 71 16.77 9.21 11.67
N LEU A 72 17.24 8.41 12.64
CA LEU A 72 18.22 7.35 12.39
C LEU A 72 17.56 6.02 11.99
N GLN A 73 16.25 5.87 12.20
CA GLN A 73 15.54 4.65 11.84
C GLN A 73 15.21 4.62 10.35
N LYS A 74 15.42 3.45 9.74
CA LYS A 74 15.00 3.19 8.35
C LYS A 74 13.49 3.42 8.21
N PRO A 75 13.05 4.24 7.22
CA PRO A 75 11.64 4.50 6.99
C PRO A 75 10.89 3.23 6.61
N PHE A 76 9.71 3.05 7.21
CA PHE A 76 8.73 2.05 6.78
C PHE A 76 7.71 2.73 5.88
N ARG A 77 7.46 2.15 4.72
CA ARG A 77 6.56 2.63 3.68
C ARG A 77 5.43 1.63 3.53
N HIS A 78 4.29 1.94 4.11
CA HIS A 78 3.16 1.04 4.10
C HIS A 78 2.60 0.84 2.69
N GLU A 79 2.80 1.78 1.77
CA GLU A 79 2.48 1.61 0.35
C GLU A 79 3.27 0.48 -0.32
N LEU A 80 4.54 0.28 0.06
CA LEU A 80 5.35 -0.83 -0.47
C LEU A 80 4.92 -2.16 0.14
N ALA A 81 4.57 -2.15 1.43
CA ALA A 81 4.03 -3.33 2.11
C ALA A 81 2.66 -3.73 1.56
N SER A 82 1.85 -2.77 1.08
CA SER A 82 0.58 -3.04 0.40
C SER A 82 0.75 -3.84 -0.90
N LEU A 83 1.89 -3.67 -1.58
CA LEU A 83 2.18 -4.42 -2.82
C LEU A 83 2.32 -5.93 -2.58
N PHE A 84 2.55 -6.39 -1.34
CA PHE A 84 2.66 -7.82 -1.06
C PHE A 84 1.39 -8.63 -1.32
N PHE A 85 0.25 -7.95 -1.47
CA PHE A 85 -1.07 -8.60 -1.60
C PHE A 85 -1.64 -8.57 -3.03
N ILE A 86 -0.92 -8.00 -4.01
CA ILE A 86 -1.47 -7.77 -5.35
C ILE A 86 -1.83 -9.05 -6.12
N SER A 87 -1.33 -10.22 -5.70
CA SER A 87 -1.71 -11.49 -6.30
C SER A 87 -3.17 -11.89 -6.04
N LEU A 88 -3.84 -11.24 -5.08
CA LEU A 88 -5.28 -11.35 -4.85
C LEU A 88 -6.11 -10.62 -5.92
N ILE A 89 -5.47 -9.81 -6.75
CA ILE A 89 -6.11 -9.05 -7.83
C ILE A 89 -5.83 -9.77 -9.16
N ASP A 90 -6.86 -9.88 -9.99
CA ASP A 90 -6.75 -10.45 -11.33
C ASP A 90 -5.75 -9.66 -12.21
N MET A 91 -5.14 -10.33 -13.18
CA MET A 91 -4.08 -9.75 -14.01
C MET A 91 -4.54 -8.54 -14.84
N GLU A 92 -5.83 -8.45 -15.18
CA GLU A 92 -6.37 -7.36 -16.02
C GLU A 92 -6.44 -6.04 -15.25
N ARG A 93 -6.72 -6.11 -13.95
CA ARG A 93 -6.84 -4.95 -13.06
C ARG A 93 -5.56 -4.64 -12.29
N ARG A 94 -4.73 -5.65 -12.02
CA ARG A 94 -3.56 -5.58 -11.14
C ARG A 94 -2.66 -4.38 -11.43
N GLY A 95 -2.29 -4.16 -12.69
CA GLY A 95 -1.38 -3.06 -13.06
C GLY A 95 -1.91 -1.69 -12.66
N LYS A 96 -3.17 -1.39 -12.97
CA LYS A 96 -3.82 -0.12 -12.62
C LYS A 96 -3.94 0.07 -11.11
N VAL A 97 -4.20 -1.01 -10.37
CA VAL A 97 -4.23 -0.97 -8.91
C VAL A 97 -2.83 -0.71 -8.33
N VAL A 98 -1.79 -1.35 -8.86
CA VAL A 98 -0.40 -1.06 -8.47
C VAL A 98 -0.05 0.40 -8.70
N GLU A 99 -0.45 0.98 -9.83
CA GLU A 99 -0.24 2.41 -10.09
C GLU A 99 -0.92 3.30 -9.03
N MET A 100 -2.13 2.94 -8.59
CA MET A 100 -2.83 3.63 -7.49
C MET A 100 -2.11 3.47 -6.14
N ILE A 101 -1.63 2.27 -5.83
CA ILE A 101 -0.88 1.98 -4.59
C ILE A 101 0.47 2.71 -4.59
N VAL A 102 1.18 2.84 -5.70
CA VAL A 102 2.49 3.54 -5.67
C VAL A 102 2.32 5.06 -5.68
N ALA A 103 1.22 5.56 -6.26
CA ALA A 103 0.95 6.98 -6.42
C ALA A 103 0.62 7.75 -5.12
N HIS A 104 0.11 7.08 -4.09
CA HIS A 104 -0.69 7.75 -3.07
C HIS A 104 0.08 8.39 -1.90
N HIS A 105 1.40 8.26 -1.80
CA HIS A 105 2.18 9.00 -0.79
C HIS A 105 3.22 9.95 -1.38
N LYS A 106 3.89 9.61 -2.50
CA LYS A 106 5.06 10.35 -3.01
C LYS A 106 5.27 10.13 -4.51
N SER A 107 5.94 11.08 -5.18
CA SER A 107 6.38 10.92 -6.56
C SER A 107 7.26 9.67 -6.73
N ILE A 108 7.02 8.93 -7.82
CA ILE A 108 7.70 7.66 -8.15
C ILE A 108 9.23 7.80 -8.28
N LYS A 109 9.71 9.01 -8.62
CA LYS A 109 11.13 9.42 -8.72
C LYS A 109 11.25 10.92 -8.39
N ASN A 110 12.34 11.36 -7.76
CA ASN A 110 12.65 12.76 -7.44
C ASN A 110 11.58 13.49 -6.60
N ASP A 111 11.11 12.86 -5.52
CA ASP A 111 10.57 13.65 -4.39
C ASP A 111 11.67 14.61 -3.89
N THR A 112 11.29 15.79 -3.40
CA THR A 112 12.13 16.70 -2.57
C THR A 112 13.05 16.00 -1.54
N ARG A 113 12.74 14.76 -1.15
CA ARG A 113 13.54 13.93 -0.24
C ARG A 113 14.12 12.63 -0.84
N ARG A 114 14.03 12.39 -2.16
CA ARG A 114 14.52 11.17 -2.86
C ARG A 114 14.01 9.86 -2.25
N TYR A 115 12.68 9.74 -2.08
CA TYR A 115 12.04 8.53 -1.58
C TYR A 115 11.04 7.92 -2.57
N GLY A 116 11.14 8.21 -3.87
CA GLY A 116 10.38 7.47 -4.88
C GLY A 116 10.71 5.97 -4.82
N MET A 117 9.82 5.11 -5.34
CA MET A 117 10.07 3.66 -5.34
C MET A 117 11.44 3.31 -5.96
N PHE A 118 11.88 4.10 -6.95
CA PHE A 118 13.21 3.97 -7.56
C PHE A 118 14.34 4.61 -6.75
N ASP A 119 14.09 5.76 -6.11
CA ASP A 119 15.10 6.41 -5.26
C ASP A 119 15.41 5.55 -4.01
N PHE A 120 14.43 4.77 -3.54
CA PHE A 120 14.55 3.89 -2.38
C PHE A 120 15.42 2.65 -2.61
N GLU A 121 15.61 2.22 -3.86
CA GLU A 121 16.53 1.13 -4.20
C GLU A 121 17.93 1.65 -4.56
N GLU A 122 18.03 2.83 -5.19
CA GLU A 122 19.31 3.45 -5.54
C GLU A 122 20.12 3.96 -4.32
N ASP A 123 19.46 4.43 -3.24
CA ASP A 123 20.15 4.99 -2.06
C ASP A 123 20.54 3.93 -0.99
N TYR A 124 20.13 2.67 -1.12
CA TYR A 124 20.33 1.61 -0.12
C TYR A 124 21.25 0.47 -0.60
N ASP A 125 22.36 0.84 -1.24
CA ASP A 125 23.49 0.03 -1.77
C ASP A 125 24.24 -0.83 -0.72
N ASN A 126 23.64 -1.15 0.43
CA ASN A 126 24.27 -1.84 1.56
C ASN A 126 23.54 -3.13 1.99
N ASN A 127 23.29 -4.04 1.04
CA ASN A 127 23.08 -5.49 1.24
C ASN A 127 21.96 -5.96 2.20
N ILE A 128 21.03 -5.09 2.62
CA ILE A 128 19.79 -5.52 3.29
C ILE A 128 18.63 -4.98 2.46
N PRO A 129 18.01 -5.84 1.60
CA PRO A 129 16.86 -5.48 0.80
C PRO A 129 15.81 -4.75 1.65
N VAL A 130 15.37 -3.57 1.21
CA VAL A 130 14.34 -2.73 1.86
C VAL A 130 13.10 -3.55 2.22
N ILE A 131 12.79 -4.56 1.41
CA ILE A 131 11.71 -5.50 1.60
C ILE A 131 11.79 -6.27 2.95
N ASN A 132 12.98 -6.53 3.49
CA ASN A 132 13.15 -7.28 4.73
C ASN A 132 12.57 -6.55 5.94
N LEU A 133 12.67 -5.21 5.97
CA LEU A 133 12.00 -4.42 6.99
C LEU A 133 10.49 -4.59 6.88
N HIS A 134 9.95 -4.49 5.66
CA HIS A 134 8.51 -4.54 5.41
C HIS A 134 7.90 -5.93 5.66
N LEU A 135 8.68 -7.00 5.45
CA LEU A 135 8.29 -8.39 5.71
C LEU A 135 8.48 -8.83 7.17
N LYS A 136 9.00 -7.97 8.06
CA LYS A 136 9.18 -8.36 9.46
C LYS A 136 7.81 -8.68 10.08
N GLY A 137 7.71 -9.85 10.69
CA GLY A 137 6.45 -10.35 11.28
C GLY A 137 5.40 -10.80 10.27
N TRP A 138 5.78 -11.03 8.99
CA TRP A 138 4.85 -11.35 7.89
C TRP A 138 3.76 -12.35 8.28
N GLU A 139 4.15 -13.51 8.81
CA GLU A 139 3.22 -14.60 9.17
C GLU A 139 2.09 -14.21 10.13
N LYS A 140 2.30 -13.13 10.90
CA LYS A 140 1.30 -12.59 11.81
C LYS A 140 0.49 -11.50 11.12
N TRP A 141 1.14 -10.42 10.69
CA TRP A 141 0.41 -9.24 10.21
C TRP A 141 -0.26 -9.47 8.84
N SER A 142 0.23 -10.41 8.03
CA SER A 142 -0.44 -10.79 6.78
C SER A 142 -1.83 -11.36 7.05
N LYS A 143 -2.03 -12.11 8.13
CA LYS A 143 -3.34 -12.64 8.52
C LYS A 143 -4.30 -11.51 8.89
N ASP A 144 -3.82 -10.53 9.65
CA ASP A 144 -4.62 -9.35 9.99
C ASP A 144 -5.01 -8.54 8.74
N ALA A 145 -4.08 -8.35 7.81
CA ALA A 145 -4.34 -7.72 6.52
C ALA A 145 -5.37 -8.50 5.70
N LEU A 146 -5.25 -9.82 5.59
CA LEU A 146 -6.20 -10.66 4.86
C LEU A 146 -7.61 -10.62 5.49
N LEU A 147 -7.72 -10.56 6.82
CA LEU A 147 -9.00 -10.40 7.51
C LEU A 147 -9.66 -9.05 7.17
N ILE A 148 -8.87 -7.97 7.08
CA ILE A 148 -9.37 -6.66 6.64
C ILE A 148 -9.82 -6.73 5.18
N LEU A 149 -9.04 -7.33 4.27
CA LEU A 149 -9.44 -7.46 2.86
C LEU A 149 -10.72 -8.29 2.71
N ALA A 150 -10.84 -9.40 3.45
CA ALA A 150 -12.05 -10.23 3.47
C ALA A 150 -13.28 -9.47 4.00
N HIS A 151 -13.09 -8.54 4.96
CA HIS A 151 -14.17 -7.66 5.43
C HIS A 151 -14.76 -6.81 4.29
N PHE A 152 -13.91 -6.36 3.36
CA PHE A 152 -14.32 -5.65 2.14
C PHE A 152 -14.79 -6.58 0.99
N LYS A 153 -15.05 -7.86 1.28
CA LYS A 153 -15.53 -8.86 0.31
C LYS A 153 -14.55 -9.17 -0.82
N ILE A 154 -13.27 -8.90 -0.60
CA ILE A 154 -12.20 -9.37 -1.49
C ILE A 154 -12.00 -10.86 -1.21
N GLU A 155 -11.90 -11.65 -2.27
CA GLU A 155 -11.52 -13.06 -2.16
C GLU A 155 -10.06 -13.16 -1.72
N VAL A 156 -9.82 -13.87 -0.62
CA VAL A 156 -8.50 -13.97 0.00
C VAL A 156 -8.00 -15.40 -0.02
N LYS A 157 -6.69 -15.54 -0.17
CA LYS A 157 -5.93 -16.75 0.09
C LYS A 157 -4.73 -16.39 0.97
N GLU A 158 -4.15 -17.39 1.64
CA GLU A 158 -2.86 -17.19 2.28
C GLU A 158 -1.80 -16.83 1.23
N ILE A 159 -0.90 -15.93 1.60
CA ILE A 159 0.20 -15.45 0.75
C ILE A 159 1.50 -15.79 1.48
N SER A 160 2.29 -16.68 0.91
CA SER A 160 3.60 -17.03 1.48
C SER A 160 4.54 -15.83 1.39
N LYS A 161 5.61 -15.85 2.19
CA LYS A 161 6.63 -14.79 2.13
C LYS A 161 7.27 -14.70 0.73
N GLU A 162 7.46 -15.82 0.07
CA GLU A 162 8.00 -15.91 -1.30
C GLU A 162 7.02 -15.30 -2.30
N GLU A 163 5.72 -15.56 -2.17
CA GLU A 163 4.70 -14.94 -3.01
C GLU A 163 4.62 -13.41 -2.79
N ALA A 164 4.75 -12.95 -1.55
CA ALA A 164 4.82 -11.52 -1.23
C ALA A 164 6.04 -10.84 -1.87
N ILE A 165 7.20 -11.51 -1.90
CA ILE A 165 8.41 -11.04 -2.57
C ILE A 165 8.18 -10.97 -4.09
N ALA A 166 7.65 -12.03 -4.69
CA ALA A 166 7.35 -12.06 -6.12
C ALA A 166 6.35 -10.97 -6.54
N ASN A 167 5.36 -10.69 -5.70
CA ASN A 167 4.42 -9.59 -5.88
C ASN A 167 5.12 -8.22 -5.89
N TYR A 168 6.03 -7.98 -4.94
CA TYR A 168 6.82 -6.76 -4.92
C TYR A 168 7.69 -6.62 -6.17
N GLU A 169 8.42 -7.66 -6.54
CA GLU A 169 9.31 -7.66 -7.72
C GLU A 169 8.52 -7.42 -9.02
N TRP A 170 7.36 -8.06 -9.17
CA TRP A 170 6.47 -7.81 -10.29
C TRP A 170 6.00 -6.35 -10.34
N SER A 171 5.59 -5.79 -9.20
CA SER A 171 5.15 -4.40 -9.09
C SER A 171 6.26 -3.43 -9.46
N PHE A 172 7.49 -3.74 -9.03
CA PHE A 172 8.67 -2.97 -9.35
C PHE A 172 8.93 -2.90 -10.86
N GLU A 173 8.99 -4.06 -11.51
CA GLU A 173 9.20 -4.14 -12.96
C GLU A 173 8.02 -3.53 -13.74
N HIS A 174 6.79 -3.68 -13.27
CA HIS A 174 5.62 -3.04 -13.86
C HIS A 174 5.75 -1.51 -13.88
N CYS A 175 5.99 -0.90 -12.70
CA CYS A 175 6.18 0.54 -12.56
C CYS A 175 7.37 1.05 -13.37
N LYS A 176 8.46 0.28 -13.47
CA LYS A 176 9.66 0.64 -14.23
C LYS A 176 9.35 0.75 -15.72
N ASN A 177 8.60 -0.22 -16.25
CA ASN A 177 8.14 -0.22 -17.63
C ASN A 177 7.20 0.96 -17.93
N ILE A 178 6.32 1.33 -17.00
CA ILE A 178 5.43 2.50 -17.16
C ILE A 178 6.21 3.81 -17.11
N TYR A 179 7.14 3.95 -16.16
CA TYR A 179 7.96 5.14 -16.01
C TYR A 179 8.77 5.44 -17.29
N GLN A 180 9.31 4.41 -17.93
CA GLN A 180 10.04 4.53 -19.18
C GLN A 180 9.17 5.00 -20.37
N LYS A 181 7.86 4.76 -20.33
CA LYS A 181 6.92 5.11 -21.43
C LYS A 181 6.50 6.59 -21.47
N LYS A 182 6.87 7.41 -20.47
CA LYS A 182 6.57 8.86 -20.33
C LYS A 182 5.10 9.24 -20.63
N GLY A 183 4.30 9.49 -19.59
CA GLY A 183 2.93 10.02 -19.73
C GLY A 183 2.24 10.34 -18.39
N TRP A 184 1.16 11.12 -18.43
CA TRP A 184 0.26 11.33 -17.30
C TRP A 184 -0.68 10.13 -17.13
N ASN A 185 -0.87 9.68 -15.90
CA ASN A 185 -1.72 8.53 -15.58
C ASN A 185 -2.93 8.97 -14.76
N ILE A 186 -4.13 8.77 -15.31
CA ILE A 186 -5.39 9.18 -14.67
C ILE A 186 -5.65 8.44 -13.34
N TRP A 187 -5.19 7.18 -13.21
CA TRP A 187 -5.31 6.39 -11.99
C TRP A 187 -4.43 6.92 -10.86
N LYS A 188 -3.26 7.47 -11.19
CA LYS A 188 -2.42 8.20 -10.24
C LYS A 188 -3.12 9.44 -9.69
N GLY A 189 -3.88 10.15 -10.51
CA GLY A 189 -4.64 11.33 -10.09
C GLY A 189 -5.79 11.03 -9.13
N LEU A 190 -6.33 9.81 -9.16
CA LEU A 190 -7.50 9.41 -8.38
C LEU A 190 -7.22 9.22 -6.87
N MET A 191 -5.95 9.07 -6.49
CA MET A 191 -5.52 8.77 -5.11
C MET A 191 -4.70 9.90 -4.47
N MET A 192 -4.57 11.07 -5.10
CA MET A 192 -3.74 12.15 -4.54
C MET A 192 -4.41 12.79 -3.33
N ASP A 193 -3.74 12.73 -2.18
CA ASP A 193 -4.10 13.29 -0.86
C ASP A 193 -5.42 12.79 -0.25
N VAL A 194 -5.56 11.47 -0.07
CA VAL A 194 -6.61 10.84 0.77
C VAL A 194 -6.03 10.17 2.01
#